data_AF-A0A1N6H9Z8-F1
#
_entry.id   AF-A0A1N6H9Z8-F1
#
_cell.length_a   1.000
_cell.length_b   1.000
_cell.length_c   1.000
_cell.angle_alpha   90.00
_cell.angle_beta   90.00
_cell.angle_gamma   90.00
#
_symmetry.space_group_name_H-M   'P 1'
#
loop_
_entity.id
_entity.type
_entity.pdbx_description
1 polymer ?
#
loop_
_entity_poly.entity_id
_entity_poly.type
_entity_poly.pdbx_seq_one_letter_code
_entity_poly.pdbx_strand_id
1 'polypeptide(L)'
;MKYLLASTLAAVIAAASTAAIAQTPSNAAAPKQSCTMGYVTGVGGAAQSMHDYLATPDRDRFRFLADHAIQCDVSDDGRATGCTGVTNLRHEEISVYDDSDSVTMAVVTRVELDRGTYPAIIVVQKKDVQCGE
;
A
#
# COMPACT_ATOMS: atom_id res chain seq x y z
N MET A 1 30.23 15.63 72.08
CA MET A 1 31.22 14.64 71.59
C MET A 1 30.53 13.68 70.62
N LYS A 2 31.22 13.36 69.52
CA LYS A 2 30.85 12.43 68.43
C LYS A 2 30.48 11.03 68.93
N TYR A 3 29.56 10.33 68.23
CA TYR A 3 29.63 8.92 67.71
C TYR A 3 28.38 8.69 66.81
N LEU A 4 28.49 8.78 65.48
CA LEU A 4 28.76 7.72 64.48
C LEU A 4 27.57 6.78 64.15
N LEU A 5 27.07 6.92 62.91
CA LEU A 5 26.79 5.88 61.88
C LEU A 5 25.66 4.86 62.14
N ALA A 6 24.90 4.35 61.18
CA ALA A 6 24.73 4.58 59.74
C ALA A 6 23.42 3.85 59.37
N SER A 7 22.62 4.35 58.42
CA SER A 7 21.56 3.53 57.84
C SER A 7 21.21 3.93 56.42
N THR A 8 21.33 2.92 55.56
CA THR A 8 20.55 2.63 54.36
C THR A 8 20.76 3.47 53.09
N LEU A 9 21.52 2.84 52.20
CA LEU A 9 21.54 2.92 50.73
C LEU A 9 20.39 3.71 50.09
N ALA A 10 20.73 4.75 49.34
CA ALA A 10 19.96 5.13 48.16
C ALA A 10 20.78 4.70 46.93
N ALA A 11 20.27 3.69 46.22
CA ALA A 11 20.86 3.21 44.98
C ALA A 11 20.80 4.32 43.91
N VAL A 12 21.95 4.64 43.34
CA VAL A 12 22.07 5.48 42.14
C VAL A 12 21.47 4.72 40.98
N ILE A 13 20.28 5.11 40.52
CA ILE A 13 19.76 4.65 39.23
C ILE A 13 20.45 5.51 38.18
N ALA A 14 21.61 5.06 37.71
CA ALA A 14 22.15 5.53 36.45
C ALA A 14 21.15 5.07 35.38
N ALA A 15 20.32 6.00 34.89
CA ALA A 15 19.59 5.79 33.65
C ALA A 15 20.62 5.67 32.53
N ALA A 16 21.07 4.44 32.27
CA ALA A 16 21.72 4.11 31.02
C ALA A 16 20.63 4.25 29.95
N SER A 17 20.50 5.44 29.39
CA SER A 17 19.88 5.60 28.08
C SER A 17 20.74 4.80 27.11
N THR A 18 20.41 3.52 26.93
CA THR A 18 20.77 2.82 25.70
C THR A 18 20.07 3.59 24.60
N ALA A 19 20.78 4.57 24.03
CA ALA A 19 20.49 5.03 22.69
C ALA A 19 20.47 3.75 21.84
N ALA A 20 19.28 3.36 21.39
CA ALA A 20 19.15 2.32 20.40
C ALA A 20 19.87 2.85 19.17
N ILE A 21 21.13 2.45 19.00
CA ILE A 21 21.87 2.69 17.78
C ILE A 21 21.21 1.76 16.77
N ALA A 22 20.31 2.32 15.96
CA ALA A 22 19.75 1.61 14.82
C ALA A 22 20.93 1.21 13.94
N GLN A 23 21.29 -0.07 13.98
CA GLN A 23 22.29 -0.64 13.10
C GLN A 23 21.69 -0.63 11.70
N THR A 24 22.01 0.38 10.91
CA THR A 24 21.82 0.30 9.47
C THR A 24 22.71 -0.84 8.97
N PRO A 25 22.15 -1.85 8.28
CA PRO A 25 22.97 -2.89 7.68
C PRO A 25 23.88 -2.23 6.64
N SER A 26 25.13 -2.00 7.03
CA SER A 26 26.19 -1.70 6.09
C SER A 26 26.41 -3.01 5.32
N ASN A 27 26.09 -2.98 4.03
CA ASN A 27 26.12 -4.09 3.07
C ASN A 27 24.79 -4.84 2.87
N ALA A 28 23.77 -4.14 2.36
CA ALA A 28 22.72 -4.74 1.55
C ALA A 28 22.56 -3.88 0.29
N ALA A 29 22.32 -4.52 -0.85
CA ALA A 29 22.01 -3.85 -2.12
C ALA A 29 21.09 -2.66 -1.89
N ALA A 30 21.30 -1.56 -2.63
CA ALA A 30 20.46 -0.36 -2.57
C ALA A 30 19.00 -0.77 -2.33
N PRO A 31 18.35 -0.31 -1.24
CA PRO A 31 16.99 -0.71 -0.96
C PRO A 31 16.18 -0.43 -2.22
N LYS A 32 15.46 -1.45 -2.73
CA LYS A 32 14.54 -1.26 -3.85
C LYS A 32 13.74 0.01 -3.52
N GLN A 33 13.94 1.08 -4.28
CA GLN A 33 13.22 2.33 -4.04
C GLN A 33 11.73 1.96 -4.03
N SER A 34 11.10 2.11 -2.87
CA SER A 34 9.68 1.84 -2.71
C SER A 34 8.94 2.81 -3.61
N CYS A 35 8.25 2.28 -4.62
CA CYS A 35 7.42 3.05 -5.53
C CYS A 35 6.40 3.82 -4.68
N THR A 36 6.53 5.13 -4.54
CA THR A 36 5.57 5.92 -3.71
C THR A 36 4.47 6.50 -4.59
N MET A 37 4.86 6.94 -5.79
CA MET A 37 3.97 7.45 -6.84
C MET A 37 4.41 6.91 -8.20
N GLY A 38 3.50 6.92 -9.15
CA GLY A 38 3.79 6.49 -10.51
C GLY A 38 2.56 6.53 -11.39
N TYR A 39 2.64 5.81 -12.51
CA TYR A 39 1.54 5.65 -13.44
C TYR A 39 1.26 4.17 -13.67
N VAL A 40 0.00 3.84 -13.89
CA VAL A 40 -0.41 2.47 -14.20
C VAL A 40 -1.09 2.42 -15.57
N THR A 41 -0.71 1.43 -16.36
CA THR A 41 -1.37 1.12 -17.63
C THR A 41 -1.66 -0.38 -17.68
N GLY A 42 -2.93 -0.75 -17.57
CA GLY A 42 -3.31 -2.16 -17.46
C GLY A 42 -4.70 -2.33 -16.86
N VAL A 43 -4.88 -3.40 -16.08
CA VAL A 43 -6.13 -3.68 -15.37
C VAL A 43 -5.91 -3.52 -13.88
N GLY A 44 -6.86 -2.84 -13.24
CA GLY A 44 -6.97 -2.79 -11.79
C GLY A 44 -8.38 -3.06 -11.33
N GLY A 45 -8.57 -3.34 -10.05
CA GLY A 45 -9.91 -3.58 -9.51
C GLY A 45 -9.93 -3.89 -8.03
N ALA A 46 -11.10 -4.29 -7.54
CA ALA A 46 -11.23 -4.79 -6.19
C ALA A 46 -10.34 -6.01 -5.97
N ALA A 47 -9.80 -6.22 -4.77
CA ALA A 47 -8.83 -7.29 -4.51
C ALA A 47 -9.35 -8.68 -4.95
N GLN A 48 -10.58 -9.03 -4.59
CA GLN A 48 -11.19 -10.30 -4.99
C GLN A 48 -11.43 -10.37 -6.51
N SER A 49 -11.98 -9.32 -7.10
CA SER A 49 -12.26 -9.28 -8.54
C SER A 49 -10.98 -9.32 -9.39
N MET A 50 -9.89 -8.72 -8.87
CA MET A 50 -8.58 -8.79 -9.51
C MET A 50 -7.98 -10.19 -9.42
N HIS A 51 -8.15 -10.88 -8.28
CA HIS A 51 -7.78 -12.29 -8.15
C HIS A 51 -8.52 -13.16 -9.19
N ASP A 52 -9.84 -12.99 -9.31
CA ASP A 52 -10.67 -13.74 -10.23
C ASP A 52 -10.32 -13.43 -11.71
N TYR A 53 -10.02 -12.17 -12.02
CA TYR A 53 -9.53 -11.75 -13.33
C TYR A 53 -8.19 -12.41 -13.69
N LEU A 54 -7.25 -12.47 -12.74
CA LEU A 54 -5.96 -13.12 -12.97
C LEU A 54 -6.08 -14.64 -13.12
N ALA A 55 -7.03 -15.27 -12.42
CA ALA A 55 -7.35 -16.69 -12.55
C ALA A 55 -8.12 -17.00 -13.85
N THR A 56 -8.72 -16.00 -14.50
CA THR A 56 -9.43 -16.17 -15.77
C THR A 56 -8.44 -16.44 -16.91
N PRO A 57 -8.69 -17.45 -17.78
CA PRO A 57 -7.87 -17.72 -18.96
C PRO A 57 -7.72 -16.48 -19.85
N ASP A 58 -6.54 -16.27 -20.43
CA ASP A 58 -6.22 -15.06 -21.20
C ASP A 58 -7.23 -14.72 -22.29
N ARG A 59 -7.72 -15.74 -23.02
CA ARG A 59 -8.74 -15.58 -24.07
C ARG A 59 -10.08 -15.03 -23.56
N ASP A 60 -10.38 -15.24 -22.28
CA ASP A 60 -11.66 -14.92 -21.64
C ASP A 60 -11.58 -13.63 -20.81
N ARG A 61 -10.38 -13.09 -20.56
CA ARG A 61 -10.14 -11.87 -19.78
C ARG A 61 -10.85 -10.64 -20.35
N PHE A 62 -10.92 -10.51 -21.68
CA PHE A 62 -11.65 -9.42 -22.33
C PHE A 62 -13.14 -9.43 -21.94
N ARG A 63 -13.76 -10.61 -21.93
CA ARG A 63 -15.16 -10.76 -21.54
C ARG A 63 -15.35 -10.53 -20.05
N PHE A 64 -14.41 -10.99 -19.22
CA PHE A 64 -14.44 -10.73 -17.78
C PHE A 64 -14.47 -9.22 -17.48
N LEU A 65 -13.63 -8.43 -18.16
CA LEU A 65 -13.61 -6.96 -18.02
C LEU A 65 -14.96 -6.32 -18.36
N ALA A 66 -15.63 -6.80 -19.41
CA ALA A 66 -16.93 -6.27 -19.82
C ALA A 66 -18.06 -6.67 -18.85
N ASP A 67 -18.04 -7.91 -18.37
CA ASP A 67 -19.10 -8.48 -17.52
C ASP A 67 -18.97 -8.03 -16.05
N HIS A 68 -17.77 -7.59 -15.62
CA HIS A 68 -17.45 -7.24 -14.23
C HIS A 68 -16.84 -5.84 -14.14
N ALA A 69 -17.48 -4.85 -14.76
CA ALA A 69 -17.06 -3.46 -14.68
C ALA A 69 -16.97 -2.97 -13.21
N ILE A 70 -16.02 -2.09 -12.93
CA ILE A 70 -15.81 -1.57 -11.58
C ILE A 70 -17.04 -0.80 -11.08
N GLN A 71 -17.44 -1.10 -9.86
CA GLN A 71 -18.53 -0.44 -9.14
C GLN A 71 -18.06 -0.17 -7.72
N CYS A 72 -18.39 0.98 -7.16
CA CYS A 72 -18.02 1.36 -5.79
C CYS A 72 -19.12 2.20 -5.15
N ASP A 73 -19.17 2.19 -3.83
CA ASP A 73 -19.96 3.12 -3.03
C ASP A 73 -19.21 4.44 -2.88
N VAL A 74 -19.85 5.55 -3.21
CA VAL A 74 -19.27 6.88 -3.06
C VAL A 74 -19.74 7.49 -1.73
N SER A 75 -18.78 7.72 -0.84
CA SER A 75 -19.00 8.35 0.46
C SER A 75 -19.22 9.86 0.33
N ASP A 76 -19.78 10.49 1.37
CA ASP A 76 -20.03 11.94 1.42
C ASP A 76 -18.74 12.79 1.33
N ASP A 77 -17.59 12.21 1.70
CA ASP A 77 -16.26 12.83 1.56
C ASP A 77 -15.67 12.72 0.14
N GLY A 78 -16.41 12.11 -0.80
CA GLY A 78 -16.03 11.98 -2.19
C GLY A 78 -15.07 10.81 -2.48
N ARG A 79 -14.86 9.89 -1.54
CA ARG A 79 -14.06 8.68 -1.78
C ARG A 79 -14.92 7.51 -2.21
N ALA A 80 -14.41 6.73 -3.16
CA ALA A 80 -15.00 5.46 -3.54
C ALA A 80 -14.49 4.35 -2.61
N THR A 81 -15.41 3.56 -2.06
CA THR A 81 -15.18 2.47 -1.13
C THR A 81 -16.02 1.25 -1.51
N GLY A 82 -15.79 0.10 -0.87
CA GLY A 82 -16.60 -1.10 -1.12
C GLY A 82 -16.54 -1.59 -2.57
N CYS A 83 -15.46 -1.29 -3.30
CA CYS A 83 -15.40 -1.55 -4.73
C CYS A 83 -15.51 -3.04 -5.06
N THR A 84 -16.16 -3.35 -6.18
CA THR A 84 -16.23 -4.65 -6.84
C THR A 84 -15.90 -4.51 -8.31
N GLY A 85 -15.51 -5.59 -8.97
CA GLY A 85 -15.20 -5.59 -10.40
C GLY A 85 -13.80 -5.06 -10.72
N VAL A 86 -13.56 -4.87 -12.01
CA VAL A 86 -12.29 -4.48 -12.60
C VAL A 86 -12.49 -3.35 -13.62
N THR A 87 -11.43 -2.62 -13.89
CA THR A 87 -11.41 -1.53 -14.87
C THR A 87 -10.09 -1.48 -15.61
N ASN A 88 -10.11 -0.87 -16.79
CA ASN A 88 -8.92 -0.61 -17.59
C ASN A 88 -8.36 0.77 -17.23
N LEU A 89 -7.09 0.81 -16.84
CA LEU A 89 -6.39 2.03 -16.46
C LEU A 89 -5.50 2.45 -17.62
N ARG A 90 -5.69 3.68 -18.11
CA ARG A 90 -5.02 4.18 -19.32
C ARG A 90 -4.06 5.30 -18.96
N HIS A 91 -2.99 4.95 -18.26
CA HIS A 91 -1.98 5.89 -17.76
C HIS A 91 -2.49 6.71 -16.58
N GLU A 92 -3.12 6.04 -15.63
CA GLU A 92 -3.63 6.71 -14.43
C GLU A 92 -2.50 6.96 -13.43
N GLU A 93 -2.50 8.15 -12.82
CA GLU A 93 -1.61 8.47 -11.71
C GLU A 93 -1.99 7.61 -10.49
N ILE A 94 -0.98 7.07 -9.83
CA ILE A 94 -1.15 6.23 -8.65
C ILE A 94 -0.31 6.74 -7.49
N SER A 95 -0.82 6.53 -6.28
CA SER A 95 -0.03 6.53 -5.05
C SER A 95 -0.09 5.15 -4.43
N VAL A 96 1.06 4.58 -4.08
CA VAL A 96 1.11 3.21 -3.53
C VAL A 96 0.59 3.20 -2.10
N TYR A 97 -0.34 2.30 -1.84
CA TYR A 97 -0.94 2.09 -0.52
C TYR A 97 -0.32 0.89 0.20
N ASP A 98 -0.13 -0.22 -0.52
CA ASP A 98 0.53 -1.44 -0.01
C ASP A 98 1.22 -2.18 -1.16
N ASP A 99 2.52 -2.44 -1.03
CA ASP A 99 3.34 -3.16 -2.01
C ASP A 99 3.90 -4.49 -1.47
N SER A 100 3.31 -5.04 -0.41
CA SER A 100 3.79 -6.26 0.24
C SER A 100 3.67 -7.52 -0.61
N ASP A 101 2.67 -7.62 -1.49
CA ASP A 101 2.48 -8.79 -2.37
C ASP A 101 3.55 -8.87 -3.47
N SER A 102 3.90 -10.08 -3.92
CA SER A 102 4.97 -10.27 -4.90
C SER A 102 4.58 -9.95 -6.34
N VAL A 103 3.29 -9.99 -6.67
CA VAL A 103 2.76 -9.88 -8.05
C VAL A 103 1.89 -8.64 -8.23
N THR A 104 1.16 -8.26 -7.19
CA THR A 104 0.19 -7.17 -7.16
C THR A 104 0.57 -6.12 -6.11
N MET A 105 -0.05 -4.96 -6.20
CA MET A 105 0.04 -3.92 -5.17
C MET A 105 -1.30 -3.18 -5.07
N ALA A 106 -1.62 -2.69 -3.87
CA ALA A 106 -2.74 -1.80 -3.65
C ALA A 106 -2.30 -0.35 -3.88
N VAL A 107 -3.10 0.39 -4.63
CA VAL A 107 -2.81 1.77 -5.01
C VAL A 107 -4.05 2.63 -4.84
N VAL A 108 -3.84 3.91 -4.52
CA VAL A 108 -4.86 4.95 -4.65
C VAL A 108 -4.79 5.50 -6.05
N THR A 109 -5.90 5.45 -6.78
CA THR A 109 -6.03 6.08 -8.10
C THR A 109 -7.46 6.54 -8.34
N ARG A 110 -7.65 7.30 -9.41
CA ARG A 110 -8.97 7.76 -9.84
C ARG A 110 -9.66 6.67 -10.67
N VAL A 111 -10.87 6.30 -10.27
CA VAL A 111 -11.71 5.35 -11.01
C VAL A 111 -12.93 6.07 -11.56
N GLU A 112 -13.27 5.80 -12.82
CA GLU A 112 -14.47 6.32 -13.47
C GLU A 112 -15.68 5.45 -13.09
N LEU A 113 -16.71 6.10 -12.55
CA LEU A 113 -17.99 5.53 -12.16
C LEU A 113 -19.12 6.33 -12.84
N ASP A 114 -20.35 5.82 -12.80
CA ASP A 114 -21.51 6.43 -13.48
C ASP A 114 -21.75 7.92 -13.18
N ARG A 115 -21.36 8.39 -11.98
CA ARG A 115 -21.59 9.76 -11.52
C ARG A 115 -20.35 10.65 -11.53
N GLY A 116 -19.22 10.14 -12.02
CA GLY A 116 -17.97 10.88 -12.09
C GLY A 116 -16.76 10.03 -11.72
N THR A 117 -15.64 10.71 -11.48
CA THR A 117 -14.36 10.09 -11.18
C THR A 117 -13.99 10.30 -9.73
N TYR A 118 -13.69 9.21 -9.01
CA TYR A 118 -13.47 9.24 -7.57
C TYR A 118 -12.17 8.53 -7.19
N PRO A 119 -11.44 8.99 -6.17
CA PRO A 119 -10.29 8.27 -5.65
C PRO A 119 -10.75 6.98 -4.96
N ALA A 120 -10.16 5.85 -5.35
CA ALA A 120 -10.39 4.53 -4.77
C ALA A 120 -9.07 3.83 -4.46
N ILE A 121 -9.08 2.94 -3.47
CA ILE A 121 -8.01 1.96 -3.27
C ILE A 121 -8.37 0.73 -4.10
N ILE A 122 -7.54 0.40 -5.09
CA ILE A 122 -7.70 -0.77 -5.96
C ILE A 122 -6.39 -1.54 -6.04
N VAL A 123 -6.46 -2.79 -6.47
CA VAL A 123 -5.31 -3.67 -6.71
C VAL A 123 -4.95 -3.64 -8.19
N VAL A 124 -3.65 -3.52 -8.48
CA VAL A 124 -3.07 -3.56 -9.82
C VAL A 124 -1.91 -4.56 -9.87
N GLN A 125 -1.51 -5.01 -11.06
CA GLN A 125 -0.29 -5.82 -11.19
C GLN A 125 0.95 -4.94 -11.16
N LYS A 126 1.99 -5.37 -10.44
CA LYS A 126 3.26 -4.64 -10.36
C LYS A 126 3.92 -4.42 -11.72
N LYS A 127 3.76 -5.38 -12.64
CA LYS A 127 4.28 -5.28 -14.02
C LYS A 127 3.63 -4.17 -14.86
N ASP A 128 2.43 -3.72 -14.47
CA ASP A 128 1.65 -2.70 -15.16
C ASP A 128 1.92 -1.29 -14.59
N VAL A 129 2.74 -1.19 -13.53
CA VAL A 129 3.10 0.05 -12.84
C VAL A 129 4.48 0.54 -13.31
N GLN A 130 4.55 1.83 -13.59
CA GLN A 130 5.78 2.57 -13.87
C GLN A 130 6.00 3.56 -12.74
N CYS A 131 7.03 3.35 -11.94
CA CYS A 131 7.35 4.26 -10.84
C CYS A 131 7.82 5.60 -11.40
N GLY A 132 7.27 6.69 -10.85
CA GLY A 132 7.78 8.03 -11.10
C GLY A 132 9.15 8.22 -10.43
N GLU A 133 9.86 9.26 -10.86
CA GLU A 133 11.07 9.75 -10.18
C GLU A 133 10.75 10.49 -8.89
#